data_AF-A0A1F2W5T6-F1
#
_entry.id   AF-A0A1F2W5T6-F1
#
_cell.length_a   1.000
_cell.length_b   1.000
_cell.length_c   1.000
_cell.angle_alpha   90.00
_cell.angle_beta   90.00
_cell.angle_gamma   90.00
#
_symmetry.space_group_name_H-M   'P 1'
#
loop_
_entity.id
_entity.type
_entity.pdbx_description
1 polymer ?
#
loop_
_entity_poly.entity_id
_entity_poly.type
_entity_poly.pdbx_seq_one_letter_code
_entity_poly.pdbx_strand_id
1 'polypeptide(L)'
;MLRSRSRLGLAAVVALVALALGGLAHPALADGEPTPLPDALSGPSVETLLALASGHGLECVTFSGANGDEYSCSREVVKDVYYIVSFPTVDPLVLHAFVSGPLPWPEDHDQFLIDFAAPFCEAASIVNIASFIGLARDWGAEGLTLEDRACSLFSDYMTVDIPAQGLIAWARVDPADLPTLPPTLPPTAIPTAPPPLATPTASPAPTASPSPTAAPAATPTAGSNEGGSGSDIKPGDFVRSVPTPAQVSSEPLIIAQSLALAGLLVLLMPFPAQMFNSTLETHYATVRRWFRLDTLQAAAGRLGGLWDSIFGVGLFVILSALIYALLDPSLGLDARGAATIVGLAIGIVLTTVMAAAPSLFDALRTHGEWRLRALPATLIVGLVCVLISRLTGFLPGYLYGIVLGFVFARELSRAEQGRANGLAAALLLAMALISWLLLALIGPNPTGILATVAATTLSTLLVAGLEAVVFGLLPFRFLPGEPLHATHRLFWAALLLIGAFCFFHILINPASGYLSSSARTPLFTIVALFVAFGVLSVAFWAYFRNKPAEG
;
A
#
# COMPACT_ATOMS: atom_id res chain seq x y z
N MET A 1 -0.96 12.54 43.84
CA MET A 1 0.01 12.73 42.74
C MET A 1 -0.33 12.01 41.42
N LEU A 2 -1.18 10.96 41.38
CA LEU A 2 -1.48 10.25 40.12
C LEU A 2 -2.24 11.08 39.04
N ARG A 3 -2.90 12.19 39.42
CA ARG A 3 -3.82 12.94 38.54
C ARG A 3 -3.15 13.83 37.47
N SER A 4 -1.84 14.07 37.54
CA SER A 4 -1.11 14.92 36.57
C SER A 4 -0.45 14.15 35.43
N ARG A 5 -0.03 12.89 35.65
CA ARG A 5 0.68 12.09 34.65
C ARG A 5 -0.16 11.74 33.42
N SER A 6 -1.48 11.61 33.55
CA SER A 6 -2.38 11.29 32.42
C SER A 6 -2.58 12.46 31.44
N ARG A 7 -2.41 13.71 31.87
CA ARG A 7 -2.58 14.88 30.99
C ARG A 7 -1.36 15.14 30.08
N LEU A 8 -0.15 14.79 30.52
CA LEU A 8 1.06 14.95 29.71
C LEU A 8 1.06 14.02 28.48
N GLY A 9 0.61 12.76 28.63
CA GLY A 9 0.57 11.80 27.52
C GLY A 9 -0.38 12.23 26.39
N LEU A 10 -1.54 12.81 26.73
CA LEU A 10 -2.53 13.26 25.75
C LEU A 10 -2.03 14.45 24.91
N ALA A 11 -1.33 15.40 25.53
CA ALA A 11 -0.82 16.59 24.85
C ALA A 11 0.29 16.27 23.83
N ALA A 12 1.17 15.31 24.13
CA ALA A 12 2.23 14.88 23.24
C ALA A 12 1.70 14.21 21.96
N VAL A 13 0.64 13.40 22.08
CA VAL A 13 0.01 12.70 20.94
C VAL A 13 -0.69 13.68 19.99
N VAL A 14 -1.40 14.68 20.52
CA VAL A 14 -2.09 15.69 19.70
C VAL A 14 -1.09 16.57 18.93
N ALA A 15 0.05 16.92 19.53
CA ALA A 15 1.09 17.72 18.86
C ALA A 15 1.76 16.99 17.68
N LEU A 16 1.98 15.67 17.81
CA LEU A 16 2.54 14.83 16.73
C LEU A 16 1.61 14.73 15.51
N VAL A 17 0.29 14.62 15.73
CA VAL A 17 -0.70 14.59 14.65
C VAL A 17 -0.77 15.93 13.91
N ALA A 18 -0.64 17.06 14.62
CA ALA A 18 -0.66 18.39 14.00
C ALA A 18 0.57 18.68 13.11
N LEU A 19 1.77 18.18 13.46
CA LEU A 19 2.96 18.33 12.62
C LEU A 19 2.90 17.49 11.33
N ALA A 20 2.32 16.29 11.39
CA ALA A 20 2.26 15.37 10.23
C ALA A 20 1.31 15.83 9.10
N LEU A 21 0.44 16.81 9.36
CA LEU A 21 -0.58 17.30 8.42
C LEU A 21 -0.18 18.61 7.70
N GLY A 22 0.94 19.23 8.08
CA GLY A 22 1.27 20.61 7.67
C GLY A 22 2.34 20.74 6.57
N GLY A 23 2.79 19.63 5.97
CA GLY A 23 3.95 19.63 5.08
C GLY A 23 3.70 19.02 3.71
N LEU A 24 4.30 19.67 2.70
CA LEU A 24 4.48 19.26 1.30
C LEU A 24 3.27 19.44 0.37
N ALA A 25 3.53 20.20 -0.69
CA ALA A 25 2.66 20.43 -1.83
C ALA A 25 3.52 20.43 -3.09
N HIS A 26 3.19 19.57 -4.06
CA HIS A 26 3.30 19.77 -5.52
C HIS A 26 2.53 18.61 -6.19
N PRO A 27 1.86 18.82 -7.33
CA PRO A 27 1.03 17.79 -7.97
C PRO A 27 1.83 16.89 -8.91
N ALA A 28 1.58 15.58 -8.83
CA ALA A 28 1.86 14.61 -9.88
C ALA A 28 0.64 13.66 -9.97
N LEU A 29 0.32 13.19 -11.19
CA LEU A 29 -0.81 12.28 -11.43
C LEU A 29 -0.34 10.83 -11.69
N ALA A 30 -1.30 9.95 -12.00
CA ALA A 30 -1.40 8.64 -11.37
C ALA A 30 -1.04 7.41 -12.24
N ASP A 31 -0.53 7.63 -13.45
CA ASP A 31 -0.25 6.60 -14.46
C ASP A 31 1.20 6.11 -14.50
N GLY A 32 2.14 6.87 -13.94
CA GLY A 32 3.57 6.52 -13.96
C GLY A 32 4.28 6.96 -15.24
N GLU A 33 3.55 7.43 -16.24
CA GLU A 33 4.11 8.24 -17.32
C GLU A 33 4.39 9.66 -16.80
N PRO A 34 5.50 10.28 -17.22
CA PRO A 34 5.82 11.64 -16.83
C PRO A 34 4.86 12.61 -17.51
N THR A 35 3.94 13.20 -16.74
CA THR A 35 3.00 14.21 -17.29
C THR A 35 3.76 15.42 -17.85
N PRO A 36 3.29 16.04 -18.96
CA PRO A 36 3.79 17.33 -19.42
C PRO A 36 3.81 18.38 -18.30
N LEU A 37 4.81 19.26 -18.32
CA LEU A 37 4.87 20.38 -17.38
C LEU A 37 3.69 21.35 -17.66
N PRO A 38 3.01 21.91 -16.63
CA PRO A 38 1.81 22.74 -16.83
C PRO A 38 2.04 24.03 -17.65
N ASP A 39 3.30 24.44 -17.78
CA ASP A 39 3.79 25.59 -18.53
C ASP A 39 4.31 25.25 -19.94
N ALA A 40 4.38 23.96 -20.31
CA ALA A 40 4.86 23.54 -21.62
C ALA A 40 3.83 23.82 -22.73
N LEU A 41 4.18 24.67 -23.71
CA LEU A 41 3.28 25.08 -24.81
C LEU A 41 3.66 24.51 -26.19
N SER A 42 4.87 23.97 -26.34
CA SER A 42 5.34 23.36 -27.59
C SER A 42 6.52 22.43 -27.33
N GLY A 43 6.57 21.29 -28.02
CA GLY A 43 7.68 20.33 -28.00
C GLY A 43 8.26 20.09 -29.40
N PRO A 44 9.21 19.15 -29.55
CA PRO A 44 9.70 18.72 -30.86
C PRO A 44 8.58 18.13 -31.74
N SER A 45 8.78 18.10 -33.06
CA SER A 45 7.79 17.51 -33.97
C SER A 45 7.81 15.98 -33.89
N VAL A 46 6.64 15.35 -34.04
CA VAL A 46 6.50 13.89 -34.03
C VAL A 46 7.30 13.25 -35.17
N GLU A 47 7.36 13.88 -36.34
CA GLU A 47 8.19 13.44 -37.47
C GLU A 47 9.68 13.48 -37.15
N THR A 48 10.12 14.45 -36.33
CA THR A 48 11.52 14.57 -35.88
C THR A 48 11.89 13.40 -34.96
N LEU A 49 11.02 13.06 -34.01
CA LEU A 49 11.25 11.94 -33.08
C LEU A 49 11.15 10.57 -33.79
N LEU A 50 10.20 10.41 -34.72
CA LEU A 50 10.10 9.19 -35.55
C LEU A 50 11.28 9.03 -36.52
N ALA A 51 11.77 10.13 -37.10
CA ALA A 51 12.98 10.10 -37.92
C ALA A 51 14.20 9.67 -37.09
N LEU A 52 14.34 10.20 -35.88
CA LEU A 52 15.41 9.85 -34.95
C LEU A 52 15.33 8.37 -34.52
N ALA A 53 14.14 7.89 -34.17
CA ALA A 53 13.88 6.48 -33.88
C ALA A 53 14.26 5.57 -35.06
N SER A 54 13.93 5.97 -36.30
CA SER A 54 14.32 5.23 -37.51
C SER A 54 15.84 5.25 -37.76
N GLY A 55 16.52 6.34 -37.40
CA GLY A 55 17.98 6.47 -37.48
C GLY A 55 18.72 5.54 -36.51
N HIS A 56 18.15 5.33 -35.33
CA HIS A 56 18.57 4.31 -34.36
C HIS A 56 18.05 2.90 -34.68
N GLY A 57 17.29 2.72 -35.77
CA GLY A 57 16.74 1.44 -36.20
C GLY A 57 15.69 0.85 -35.26
N LEU A 58 14.99 1.68 -34.50
CA LEU A 58 13.90 1.27 -33.60
C LEU A 58 12.64 0.93 -34.40
N GLU A 59 11.93 -0.13 -34.01
CA GLU A 59 10.60 -0.43 -34.52
C GLU A 59 9.55 0.24 -33.62
N CYS A 60 8.75 1.14 -34.20
CA CYS A 60 7.71 1.91 -33.49
C CYS A 60 6.33 1.26 -33.60
N VAL A 61 5.64 1.17 -32.46
CA VAL A 61 4.23 0.78 -32.36
C VAL A 61 3.43 1.86 -31.62
N THR A 62 2.14 1.97 -31.91
CA THR A 62 1.22 2.91 -31.25
C THR A 62 0.46 2.22 -30.13
N PHE A 63 0.45 2.82 -28.94
CA PHE A 63 -0.36 2.40 -27.79
C PHE A 63 -1.40 3.47 -27.44
N SER A 64 -2.64 3.07 -27.19
CA SER A 64 -3.71 3.97 -26.75
C SER A 64 -3.80 3.98 -25.21
N GLY A 65 -3.41 5.09 -24.59
CA GLY A 65 -3.43 5.30 -23.14
C GLY A 65 -4.59 6.17 -22.67
N ALA A 66 -4.66 6.42 -21.35
CA ALA A 66 -5.68 7.29 -20.75
C ALA A 66 -5.47 8.78 -21.08
N ASN A 67 -4.26 9.18 -21.46
CA ASN A 67 -3.85 10.56 -21.72
C ASN A 67 -3.62 10.87 -23.22
N GLY A 68 -3.80 9.90 -24.11
CA GLY A 68 -3.62 10.04 -25.56
C GLY A 68 -3.15 8.75 -26.21
N ASP A 69 -2.99 8.76 -27.53
CA ASP A 69 -2.21 7.74 -28.23
C ASP A 69 -0.72 8.12 -28.15
N GLU A 70 0.16 7.14 -27.94
CA GLU A 70 1.61 7.31 -27.80
C GLU A 70 2.36 6.36 -28.74
N TYR A 71 3.52 6.80 -29.24
CA TYR A 71 4.48 5.91 -29.89
C TYR A 71 5.38 5.31 -28.82
N SER A 72 5.57 3.99 -28.87
CA SER A 72 6.67 3.31 -28.18
C SER A 72 7.51 2.60 -29.23
N CYS A 73 8.78 2.97 -29.32
CA CYS A 73 9.75 2.44 -30.28
C CYS A 73 10.83 1.66 -29.54
N SER A 74 11.16 0.45 -30.03
CA SER A 74 12.19 -0.37 -29.38
C SER A 74 13.07 -1.14 -30.37
N ARG A 75 14.28 -1.50 -29.94
CA ARG A 75 15.21 -2.38 -30.66
C ARG A 75 16.01 -3.22 -29.66
N GLU A 76 16.09 -4.53 -29.90
CA GLU A 76 17.13 -5.37 -29.29
C GLU A 76 18.45 -5.10 -30.02
N VAL A 77 19.40 -4.43 -29.35
CA VAL A 77 20.67 -3.97 -29.95
C VAL A 77 21.73 -5.08 -29.92
N VAL A 78 21.76 -5.79 -28.80
CA VAL A 78 22.54 -6.99 -28.53
C VAL A 78 21.64 -7.91 -27.72
N LYS A 79 21.91 -9.22 -27.70
CA LYS A 79 21.06 -10.22 -27.02
C LYS A 79 20.69 -9.77 -25.59
N ASP A 80 19.38 -9.72 -25.31
CA ASP A 80 18.77 -9.28 -24.05
C ASP A 80 19.03 -7.80 -23.67
N VAL A 81 19.57 -6.97 -24.58
CA VAL A 81 19.81 -5.52 -24.40
C VAL A 81 18.93 -4.69 -25.34
N TYR A 82 18.06 -3.88 -24.76
CA TYR A 82 17.03 -3.10 -25.45
C TYR A 82 17.25 -1.60 -25.31
N TYR A 83 17.10 -0.89 -26.43
CA TYR A 83 16.88 0.56 -26.45
C TYR A 83 15.39 0.79 -26.67
N ILE A 84 14.77 1.64 -25.85
CA ILE A 84 13.33 1.90 -25.84
C ILE A 84 13.12 3.42 -25.75
N VAL A 85 12.14 3.95 -26.48
CA VAL A 85 11.68 5.33 -26.33
C VAL A 85 10.17 5.42 -26.48
N SER A 86 9.50 6.20 -25.62
CA SER A 86 8.06 6.45 -25.63
C SER A 86 7.76 7.95 -25.63
N PHE A 87 6.79 8.39 -26.45
CA PHE A 87 6.35 9.79 -26.54
C PHE A 87 4.94 9.94 -27.15
N PRO A 88 4.19 11.02 -26.82
CA PRO A 88 2.86 11.27 -27.38
C PRO A 88 2.80 11.39 -28.92
N THR A 89 1.70 10.90 -29.52
CA THR A 89 1.44 11.01 -30.97
C THR A 89 1.02 12.41 -31.43
N VAL A 90 0.67 13.29 -30.50
CA VAL A 90 0.26 14.68 -30.71
C VAL A 90 1.01 15.54 -29.71
N ASP A 91 1.69 16.59 -30.19
CA ASP A 91 2.44 17.57 -29.40
C ASP A 91 3.26 16.93 -28.24
N PRO A 92 4.37 16.23 -28.52
CA PRO A 92 5.16 15.53 -27.51
C PRO A 92 5.92 16.52 -26.63
N LEU A 93 5.23 17.04 -25.63
CA LEU A 93 5.77 17.92 -24.57
C LEU A 93 6.66 17.18 -23.58
N VAL A 94 6.68 15.84 -23.66
CA VAL A 94 7.46 14.94 -22.82
C VAL A 94 7.87 13.70 -23.61
N LEU A 95 9.03 13.13 -23.28
CA LEU A 95 9.56 11.89 -23.84
C LEU A 95 10.30 11.10 -22.76
N HIS A 96 10.19 9.78 -22.82
CA HIS A 96 10.94 8.85 -21.98
C HIS A 96 11.80 7.93 -22.85
N ALA A 97 13.12 7.98 -22.70
CA ALA A 97 14.08 7.09 -23.34
C ALA A 97 14.77 6.21 -22.29
N PHE A 98 15.05 4.96 -22.64
CA PHE A 98 15.55 3.96 -21.70
C PHE A 98 16.48 2.97 -22.39
N VAL A 99 17.61 2.66 -21.73
CA VAL A 99 18.52 1.57 -22.10
C VAL A 99 18.45 0.50 -21.02
N SER A 100 18.23 -0.75 -21.39
CA SER A 100 18.09 -1.86 -20.44
C SER A 100 18.78 -3.12 -20.92
N GLY A 101 19.41 -3.86 -20.01
CA GLY A 101 19.93 -5.19 -20.33
C GLY A 101 21.18 -5.56 -19.53
N PRO A 102 21.69 -6.79 -19.68
CA PRO A 102 22.93 -7.21 -19.05
C PRO A 102 24.12 -6.37 -19.55
N LEU A 103 25.04 -6.06 -18.63
CA LEU A 103 26.29 -5.36 -18.94
C LEU A 103 27.32 -6.32 -19.59
N PRO A 104 28.25 -5.82 -20.41
CA PRO A 104 28.40 -4.41 -20.82
C PRO A 104 27.42 -4.03 -21.93
N TRP A 105 26.92 -2.78 -21.89
CA TRP A 105 26.13 -2.22 -22.98
C TRP A 105 27.00 -1.82 -24.18
N PRO A 106 26.42 -1.71 -25.39
CA PRO A 106 27.08 -1.17 -26.57
C PRO A 106 27.58 0.28 -26.36
N GLU A 107 28.66 0.69 -27.02
CA GLU A 107 29.29 2.00 -26.82
C GLU A 107 28.40 3.21 -27.19
N ASP A 108 27.32 3.00 -27.96
CA ASP A 108 26.37 4.04 -28.41
C ASP A 108 25.23 4.34 -27.41
N HIS A 109 25.14 3.66 -26.26
CA HIS A 109 24.04 3.86 -25.30
C HIS A 109 23.90 5.30 -24.79
N ASP A 110 25.02 5.99 -24.56
CA ASP A 110 25.02 7.39 -24.16
C ASP A 110 24.60 8.30 -25.30
N GLN A 111 25.07 8.01 -26.52
CA GLN A 111 24.69 8.80 -27.69
C GLN A 111 23.19 8.66 -27.97
N PHE A 112 22.61 7.48 -27.79
CA PHE A 112 21.18 7.25 -27.86
C PHE A 112 20.41 8.16 -26.89
N LEU A 113 20.78 8.19 -25.60
CA LEU A 113 20.12 9.06 -24.62
C LEU A 113 20.35 10.56 -24.93
N ILE A 114 21.55 10.96 -25.33
CA ILE A 114 21.86 12.35 -25.73
C ILE A 114 21.01 12.78 -26.93
N ASP A 115 20.90 11.91 -27.94
CA ASP A 115 20.14 12.17 -29.16
C ASP A 115 18.66 12.40 -28.89
N PHE A 116 18.06 11.67 -27.95
CA PHE A 116 16.65 11.85 -27.56
C PHE A 116 16.41 13.01 -26.58
N ALA A 117 17.42 13.45 -25.83
CA ALA A 117 17.36 14.69 -25.05
C ALA A 117 17.43 15.95 -25.94
N ALA A 118 18.30 15.93 -26.96
CA ALA A 118 18.66 17.13 -27.72
C ALA A 118 17.48 17.88 -28.39
N PRO A 119 16.43 17.24 -28.94
CA PRO A 119 15.28 17.92 -29.54
C PRO A 119 14.45 18.78 -28.57
N PHE A 120 14.58 18.57 -27.25
CA PHE A 120 13.88 19.35 -26.23
C PHE A 120 14.70 20.58 -25.77
N CYS A 121 16.02 20.52 -25.87
CA CYS A 121 16.94 21.48 -25.26
C CYS A 121 17.62 22.42 -26.28
N GLU A 122 18.23 23.51 -25.83
CA GLU A 122 19.01 24.38 -26.73
C GLU A 122 20.30 23.69 -27.22
N ALA A 123 20.70 23.96 -28.47
CA ALA A 123 21.92 23.39 -29.05
C ALA A 123 23.22 23.77 -28.29
N ALA A 124 23.20 24.84 -27.50
CA ALA A 124 24.31 25.22 -26.62
C ALA A 124 24.49 24.26 -25.41
N SER A 125 23.46 23.49 -25.06
CA SER A 125 23.42 22.64 -23.87
C SER A 125 23.90 21.20 -24.11
N ILE A 126 24.21 20.82 -25.36
CA ILE A 126 24.60 19.43 -25.72
C ILE A 126 25.81 18.92 -24.91
N VAL A 127 26.81 19.76 -24.64
CA VAL A 127 27.97 19.40 -23.81
C VAL A 127 27.58 19.14 -22.35
N ASN A 128 26.58 19.86 -21.85
CA ASN A 128 26.03 19.67 -20.50
C ASN A 128 25.20 18.39 -20.44
N ILE A 129 24.42 18.07 -21.49
CA ILE A 129 23.60 16.85 -21.61
C ILE A 129 24.48 15.59 -21.60
N ALA A 130 25.56 15.56 -22.39
CA ALA A 130 26.49 14.43 -22.42
C ALA A 130 27.17 14.22 -21.05
N SER A 131 27.61 15.31 -20.41
CA SER A 131 28.19 15.27 -19.07
C SER A 131 27.18 14.79 -18.02
N PHE A 132 25.92 15.22 -18.14
CA PHE A 132 24.81 14.85 -17.27
C PHE A 132 24.45 13.36 -17.36
N ILE A 133 24.36 12.78 -18.57
CA ILE A 133 24.06 11.35 -18.78
C ILE A 133 25.20 10.45 -18.26
N GLY A 134 26.45 10.90 -18.34
CA GLY A 134 27.58 10.27 -17.66
C GLY A 134 27.44 10.30 -16.14
N LEU A 135 27.24 11.49 -15.57
CA LEU A 135 27.09 11.69 -14.12
C LEU A 135 25.89 10.93 -13.52
N ALA A 136 24.76 10.87 -14.25
CA ALA A 136 23.57 10.10 -13.87
C ALA A 136 23.86 8.60 -13.73
N ARG A 137 24.76 8.05 -14.56
CA ARG A 137 25.20 6.65 -14.47
C ARG A 137 26.14 6.42 -13.28
N ASP A 138 27.07 7.33 -13.06
CA ASP A 138 28.04 7.25 -11.96
C ASP A 138 27.40 7.42 -10.57
N TRP A 139 26.28 8.15 -10.47
CA TRP A 139 25.54 8.36 -9.21
C TRP A 139 24.50 7.27 -8.90
N GLY A 140 24.10 6.47 -9.90
CA GLY A 140 23.18 5.34 -9.70
C GLY A 140 21.71 5.75 -9.48
N ALA A 141 21.00 4.96 -8.67
CA ALA A 141 19.53 4.94 -8.61
C ALA A 141 18.89 6.07 -7.78
N GLU A 142 19.61 7.18 -7.57
CA GLU A 142 19.09 8.39 -6.93
C GLU A 142 18.51 9.38 -7.94
N GLY A 143 18.95 9.29 -9.19
CA GLY A 143 18.52 10.18 -10.27
C GLY A 143 19.15 11.57 -10.19
N LEU A 144 19.42 12.16 -11.35
CA LEU A 144 19.93 13.51 -11.50
C LEU A 144 18.97 14.31 -12.37
N THR A 145 18.77 15.59 -12.05
CA THR A 145 17.97 16.53 -12.83
C THR A 145 18.88 17.61 -13.43
N LEU A 146 18.74 17.87 -14.73
CA LEU A 146 19.34 19.01 -15.43
C LEU A 146 18.25 19.99 -15.82
N GLU A 147 18.38 21.23 -15.39
CA GLU A 147 17.44 22.30 -15.71
C GLU A 147 18.03 23.30 -16.72
N ASP A 148 17.43 23.39 -17.90
CA ASP A 148 17.72 24.40 -18.92
C ASP A 148 16.48 25.29 -19.18
N ARG A 149 16.61 26.34 -19.99
CA ARG A 149 15.49 27.24 -20.34
C ARG A 149 14.40 26.55 -21.15
N ALA A 150 14.80 25.82 -22.20
CA ALA A 150 13.89 25.13 -23.10
C ALA A 150 13.44 23.74 -22.60
N CYS A 151 14.19 23.13 -21.68
CA CYS A 151 13.94 21.77 -21.21
C CYS A 151 14.19 21.55 -19.72
N SER A 152 13.55 20.53 -19.17
CA SER A 152 13.98 19.85 -17.95
C SER A 152 14.32 18.41 -18.31
N LEU A 153 15.45 17.88 -17.83
CA LEU A 153 15.83 16.48 -18.01
C LEU A 153 15.96 15.81 -16.65
N PHE A 154 15.52 14.56 -16.54
CA PHE A 154 15.80 13.67 -15.41
C PHE A 154 16.44 12.38 -15.94
N SER A 155 17.52 11.89 -15.34
CA SER A 155 18.12 10.61 -15.71
C SER A 155 18.55 9.84 -14.47
N ASP A 156 18.25 8.56 -14.42
CA ASP A 156 18.58 7.66 -13.31
C ASP A 156 19.21 6.35 -13.81
N TYR A 157 20.06 5.73 -12.98
CA TYR A 157 20.71 4.46 -13.33
C TYR A 157 20.40 3.38 -12.29
N MET A 158 19.57 2.43 -12.68
CA MET A 158 19.13 1.30 -11.87
C MET A 158 20.07 0.10 -12.05
N THR A 159 20.50 -0.49 -10.93
CA THR A 159 21.37 -1.68 -10.90
C THR A 159 20.71 -2.91 -10.29
N VAL A 160 19.42 -2.82 -9.97
CA VAL A 160 18.63 -3.90 -9.35
C VAL A 160 17.91 -4.70 -10.44
N ASP A 161 17.95 -6.02 -10.33
CA ASP A 161 17.42 -7.01 -11.27
C ASP A 161 18.10 -7.02 -12.67
N ILE A 162 17.86 -6.01 -13.51
CA ILE A 162 18.50 -5.83 -14.82
C ILE A 162 19.04 -4.39 -14.89
N PRO A 163 20.34 -4.19 -15.19
CA PRO A 163 20.90 -2.85 -15.35
C PRO A 163 20.09 -2.01 -16.35
N ALA A 164 19.87 -0.75 -16.00
CA ALA A 164 18.93 0.12 -16.70
C ALA A 164 19.30 1.60 -16.52
N GLN A 165 19.26 2.41 -17.58
CA GLN A 165 19.40 3.87 -17.50
C GLN A 165 18.19 4.54 -18.14
N GLY A 166 17.44 5.30 -17.36
CA GLY A 166 16.33 6.13 -17.81
C GLY A 166 16.76 7.55 -18.13
N LEU A 167 16.01 8.18 -19.02
CA LEU A 167 16.05 9.59 -19.33
C LEU A 167 14.62 10.05 -19.63
N ILE A 168 14.13 11.02 -18.86
CA ILE A 168 12.89 11.74 -19.14
C ILE A 168 13.27 13.16 -19.57
N ALA A 169 12.69 13.62 -20.68
CA ALA A 169 12.83 14.98 -21.17
C ALA A 169 11.46 15.67 -21.20
N TRP A 170 11.36 16.85 -20.59
CA TRP A 170 10.18 17.72 -20.64
C TRP A 170 10.52 19.02 -21.38
N ALA A 171 9.61 19.50 -22.21
CA ALA A 171 9.66 20.85 -22.76
C ALA A 171 9.31 21.90 -21.68
N ARG A 172 9.86 23.11 -21.78
CA ARG A 172 9.56 24.28 -20.94
C ARG A 172 9.38 25.55 -21.76
N VAL A 173 8.74 26.54 -21.16
CA VAL A 173 8.55 27.89 -21.71
C VAL A 173 9.36 28.88 -20.89
N ASP A 174 10.16 29.72 -21.57
CA ASP A 174 10.81 30.85 -20.90
C ASP A 174 9.72 31.85 -20.45
N PRO A 175 9.67 32.24 -19.16
CA PRO A 175 8.76 33.28 -18.69
C PRO A 175 8.88 34.62 -19.44
N ALA A 176 9.99 34.87 -20.15
CA ALA A 176 10.18 36.03 -21.02
C ALA A 176 9.40 35.97 -22.34
N ASP A 177 9.04 34.77 -22.83
CA ASP A 177 8.33 34.56 -24.11
C ASP A 177 6.79 34.55 -23.95
N LEU A 178 6.29 34.67 -22.71
CA LEU A 178 4.85 34.79 -22.45
C LEU A 178 4.29 36.09 -23.07
N PRO A 179 3.27 36.01 -23.94
CA PRO A 179 2.69 37.20 -24.57
C PRO A 179 2.02 38.09 -23.51
N THR A 180 2.56 39.29 -23.31
CA THR A 180 1.96 40.29 -22.41
C THR A 180 0.53 40.62 -22.84
N LEU A 181 -0.45 40.25 -22.01
CA LEU A 181 -1.86 40.45 -22.31
C LEU A 181 -2.18 41.94 -22.48
N PRO A 182 -2.68 42.39 -23.65
CA PRO A 182 -3.17 43.75 -23.81
C PRO A 182 -4.43 43.96 -22.94
N PRO A 183 -4.66 45.18 -22.42
CA PRO A 183 -5.76 45.44 -21.49
C PRO A 183 -7.14 45.18 -22.12
N THR A 184 -8.01 44.55 -21.33
CA THR A 184 -9.33 44.05 -21.71
C THR A 184 -10.26 45.08 -22.36
N LEU A 185 -10.86 44.71 -23.49
CA LEU A 185 -12.04 45.38 -24.07
C LEU A 185 -13.35 44.72 -23.57
N PRO A 186 -14.46 45.47 -23.47
CA PRO A 186 -15.72 44.98 -22.90
C PRO A 186 -16.49 44.01 -23.82
N PRO A 187 -17.36 43.15 -23.27
CA PRO A 187 -17.92 42.00 -23.98
C PRO A 187 -18.99 42.38 -25.00
N THR A 188 -18.93 41.80 -26.20
CA THR A 188 -20.00 41.90 -27.21
C THR A 188 -20.42 40.51 -27.71
N ALA A 189 -21.73 40.24 -27.57
CA ALA A 189 -22.59 39.20 -28.15
C ALA A 189 -22.01 37.92 -28.80
N ILE A 190 -22.52 36.79 -28.31
CA ILE A 190 -22.48 35.46 -28.97
C ILE A 190 -23.44 35.42 -30.18
N PRO A 191 -23.04 34.76 -31.28
CA PRO A 191 -24.01 34.00 -32.08
C PRO A 191 -23.52 32.61 -32.56
N THR A 192 -24.29 31.58 -32.18
CA THR A 192 -24.85 30.51 -33.06
C THR A 192 -23.94 29.56 -33.87
N ALA A 193 -24.15 28.25 -33.68
CA ALA A 193 -23.64 27.12 -34.51
C ALA A 193 -24.78 26.51 -35.38
N PRO A 194 -24.66 25.35 -36.09
CA PRO A 194 -23.53 24.56 -36.64
C PRO A 194 -23.67 24.41 -38.21
N PRO A 195 -23.17 23.38 -38.97
CA PRO A 195 -23.63 21.96 -38.95
C PRO A 195 -22.50 20.94 -39.40
N PRO A 196 -22.71 19.68 -39.91
CA PRO A 196 -21.93 18.50 -39.42
C PRO A 196 -21.36 17.52 -40.51
N LEU A 197 -21.12 16.24 -40.11
CA LEU A 197 -20.77 15.01 -40.89
C LEU A 197 -19.26 14.82 -41.25
N ALA A 198 -18.70 13.59 -41.33
CA ALA A 198 -19.31 12.26 -41.41
C ALA A 198 -18.43 11.08 -40.86
N THR A 199 -19.08 9.94 -40.58
CA THR A 199 -18.50 8.57 -40.46
C THR A 199 -18.56 7.86 -41.84
N PRO A 200 -17.72 6.86 -42.18
CA PRO A 200 -17.78 5.47 -41.70
C PRO A 200 -16.38 4.96 -41.26
N THR A 201 -15.96 3.69 -41.11
CA THR A 201 -16.45 2.32 -41.49
C THR A 201 -16.02 1.30 -40.40
N ALA A 202 -16.14 -0.02 -40.62
CA ALA A 202 -15.77 -1.06 -39.64
C ALA A 202 -15.18 -2.37 -40.23
N SER A 203 -14.54 -3.17 -39.35
CA SER A 203 -14.27 -4.63 -39.42
C SER A 203 -13.13 -5.18 -40.31
N PRO A 204 -12.60 -6.40 -40.05
CA PRO A 204 -12.82 -7.34 -38.92
C PRO A 204 -11.54 -7.94 -38.26
N ALA A 205 -11.72 -8.75 -37.21
CA ALA A 205 -10.74 -9.70 -36.63
C ALA A 205 -11.18 -11.17 -36.92
N PRO A 206 -10.73 -12.27 -36.25
CA PRO A 206 -9.49 -12.59 -35.51
C PRO A 206 -8.86 -13.96 -35.96
N THR A 207 -7.83 -14.49 -35.29
CA THR A 207 -7.52 -15.96 -35.11
C THR A 207 -6.47 -16.16 -33.98
N ALA A 208 -6.36 -17.35 -33.36
CA ALA A 208 -5.82 -17.53 -31.99
C ALA A 208 -4.83 -18.71 -31.76
N SER A 209 -4.12 -18.64 -30.61
CA SER A 209 -3.48 -19.74 -29.84
C SER A 209 -2.23 -20.45 -30.43
N PRO A 210 -1.40 -21.18 -29.61
CA PRO A 210 -1.57 -21.56 -28.19
C PRO A 210 -0.37 -21.25 -27.24
N SER A 211 -0.47 -21.77 -26.01
CA SER A 211 0.41 -21.62 -24.84
C SER A 211 1.33 -22.87 -24.64
N PRO A 212 1.94 -23.17 -23.46
CA PRO A 212 3.25 -22.69 -22.97
C PRO A 212 4.30 -23.83 -22.80
N THR A 213 5.50 -23.51 -22.30
CA THR A 213 6.47 -24.49 -21.73
C THR A 213 7.18 -23.89 -20.52
N ALA A 214 7.54 -24.70 -19.52
CA ALA A 214 7.85 -24.25 -18.16
C ALA A 214 9.20 -24.78 -17.60
N ALA A 215 9.68 -24.09 -16.55
CA ALA A 215 10.72 -24.49 -15.59
C ALA A 215 12.19 -24.46 -16.09
N PRO A 216 13.22 -24.34 -15.21
CA PRO A 216 13.18 -24.56 -13.75
C PRO A 216 13.78 -23.46 -12.84
N ALA A 217 13.66 -23.73 -11.53
CA ALA A 217 13.88 -22.84 -10.38
C ALA A 217 15.32 -22.35 -10.12
N ALA A 218 15.41 -21.21 -9.45
CA ALA A 218 16.64 -20.60 -8.93
C ALA A 218 17.16 -21.25 -7.63
N THR A 219 18.45 -21.07 -7.36
CA THR A 219 19.12 -21.47 -6.10
C THR A 219 19.43 -20.22 -5.28
N PRO A 220 19.13 -20.16 -3.97
CA PRO A 220 19.39 -18.97 -3.15
C PRO A 220 20.82 -18.95 -2.59
N THR A 221 21.53 -17.84 -2.78
CA THR A 221 22.82 -17.57 -2.11
C THR A 221 22.62 -16.48 -1.05
N ALA A 222 23.28 -16.64 0.10
CA ALA A 222 23.08 -15.83 1.29
C ALA A 222 23.59 -14.38 1.15
N GLY A 223 22.98 -13.48 1.93
CA GLY A 223 23.21 -12.04 1.81
C GLY A 223 24.48 -11.52 2.49
N SER A 224 24.88 -10.32 2.05
CA SER A 224 25.93 -9.48 2.63
C SER A 224 25.30 -8.28 3.34
N ASN A 225 25.53 -8.17 4.65
CA ASN A 225 25.22 -6.95 5.40
C ASN A 225 26.31 -5.91 5.11
N GLU A 226 25.95 -4.77 4.51
CA GLU A 226 26.82 -3.58 4.48
C GLU A 226 26.28 -2.49 5.41
N GLY A 227 27.12 -2.09 6.36
CA GLY A 227 26.84 -0.96 7.26
C GLY A 227 27.32 0.35 6.65
N GLY A 228 26.42 1.11 6.05
CA GLY A 228 26.66 2.47 5.54
C GLY A 228 26.12 3.55 6.48
N SER A 229 26.92 4.60 6.74
CA SER A 229 26.59 5.65 7.71
C SER A 229 25.68 6.75 7.15
N GLY A 230 24.38 6.49 7.13
CA GLY A 230 23.35 7.50 7.46
C GLY A 230 23.00 8.62 6.48
N SER A 231 21.99 8.35 5.63
CA SER A 231 20.90 9.31 5.36
C SER A 231 19.61 8.60 4.89
N ASP A 232 19.72 7.64 3.96
CA ASP A 232 18.56 7.19 3.18
C ASP A 232 17.91 5.88 3.64
N ILE A 233 17.13 6.03 4.71
CA ILE A 233 16.27 4.97 5.24
C ILE A 233 14.94 4.96 4.49
N LYS A 234 14.72 3.93 3.65
CA LYS A 234 13.49 3.69 2.87
C LYS A 234 12.56 2.69 3.59
N PRO A 235 11.22 2.73 3.44
CA PRO A 235 10.30 1.85 4.15
C PRO A 235 10.42 0.34 3.84
N GLY A 236 9.88 -0.48 4.75
CA GLY A 236 9.78 -1.94 4.63
C GLY A 236 9.00 -2.43 3.39
N ASP A 237 9.05 -3.74 3.13
CA ASP A 237 8.16 -4.38 2.14
C ASP A 237 6.68 -4.27 2.55
N PHE A 238 6.39 -4.24 3.86
CA PHE A 238 5.02 -4.02 4.36
C PHE A 238 4.42 -2.70 3.85
N VAL A 239 5.15 -1.59 3.94
CA VAL A 239 4.65 -0.27 3.48
C VAL A 239 4.47 -0.26 1.96
N ARG A 240 5.42 -0.83 1.21
CA ARG A 240 5.34 -0.93 -0.25
C ARG A 240 4.26 -1.90 -0.77
N SER A 241 3.67 -2.71 0.10
CA SER A 241 2.52 -3.58 -0.23
C SER A 241 1.15 -2.92 -0.09
N VAL A 242 1.11 -1.69 0.45
CA VAL A 242 -0.11 -0.91 0.64
C VAL A 242 -0.22 0.11 -0.49
N PRO A 243 -1.19 -0.03 -1.41
CA PRO A 243 -1.30 0.90 -2.54
C PRO A 243 -1.75 2.28 -2.09
N THR A 244 -1.19 3.31 -2.72
CA THR A 244 -1.65 4.69 -2.58
C THR A 244 -2.97 4.93 -3.34
N PRO A 245 -3.69 6.04 -3.09
CA PRO A 245 -4.87 6.41 -3.87
C PRO A 245 -4.67 6.46 -5.39
N ALA A 246 -3.47 6.83 -5.85
CA ALA A 246 -3.12 6.84 -7.27
C ALA A 246 -3.04 5.42 -7.87
N GLN A 247 -2.65 4.43 -7.07
CA GLN A 247 -2.43 3.06 -7.53
C GLN A 247 -3.72 2.22 -7.57
N VAL A 248 -4.83 2.67 -6.98
CA VAL A 248 -6.10 1.92 -6.99
C VAL A 248 -6.87 2.21 -8.28
N SER A 249 -7.03 1.18 -9.12
CA SER A 249 -7.71 1.30 -10.41
C SER A 249 -9.15 1.80 -10.28
N SER A 250 -9.48 2.83 -11.06
CA SER A 250 -10.81 3.41 -11.21
C SER A 250 -11.67 2.71 -12.27
N GLU A 251 -11.19 1.62 -12.88
CA GLU A 251 -11.94 0.91 -13.92
C GLU A 251 -13.27 0.35 -13.39
N PRO A 252 -14.41 0.60 -14.06
CA PRO A 252 -15.72 0.10 -13.64
C PRO A 252 -15.77 -1.43 -13.48
N LEU A 253 -15.00 -2.17 -14.30
CA LEU A 253 -14.91 -3.62 -14.23
C LEU A 253 -14.18 -4.09 -12.97
N ILE A 254 -13.04 -3.48 -12.62
CA ILE A 254 -12.27 -3.82 -11.41
C ILE A 254 -13.05 -3.44 -10.15
N ILE A 255 -13.76 -2.30 -10.16
CA ILE A 255 -14.69 -1.90 -9.09
C ILE A 255 -15.80 -2.95 -8.92
N ALA A 256 -16.42 -3.40 -10.01
CA ALA A 256 -17.46 -4.44 -9.97
C ALA A 256 -16.94 -5.80 -9.49
N GLN A 257 -15.73 -6.20 -9.93
CA GLN A 257 -15.08 -7.42 -9.45
C GLN A 257 -14.73 -7.34 -7.96
N SER A 258 -14.19 -6.21 -7.49
CA SER A 258 -13.89 -5.96 -6.07
C SER A 258 -15.15 -6.08 -5.22
N LEU A 259 -16.27 -5.50 -5.69
CA LEU A 259 -17.57 -5.57 -5.01
C LEU A 259 -18.16 -7.00 -5.00
N ALA A 260 -18.04 -7.74 -6.11
CA ALA A 260 -18.49 -9.13 -6.19
C ALA A 260 -17.66 -10.06 -5.29
N LEU A 261 -16.33 -9.90 -5.29
CA LEU A 261 -15.41 -10.64 -4.42
C LEU A 261 -15.66 -10.30 -2.94
N ALA A 262 -15.91 -9.03 -2.61
CA ALA A 262 -16.29 -8.61 -1.27
C ALA A 262 -17.58 -9.28 -0.80
N GLY A 263 -18.63 -9.27 -1.62
CA GLY A 263 -19.89 -9.96 -1.31
C GLY A 263 -19.71 -11.47 -1.13
N LEU A 264 -18.92 -12.11 -2.00
CA LEU A 264 -18.63 -13.54 -1.93
C LEU A 264 -17.85 -13.91 -0.66
N LEU A 265 -16.79 -13.16 -0.31
CA LEU A 265 -15.97 -13.48 0.84
C LEU A 265 -16.63 -13.10 2.17
N VAL A 266 -17.41 -12.01 2.23
CA VAL A 266 -18.27 -11.71 3.40
C VAL A 266 -19.33 -12.81 3.61
N LEU A 267 -19.74 -13.52 2.57
CA LEU A 267 -20.64 -14.68 2.68
C LEU A 267 -19.90 -15.99 3.06
N LEU A 268 -18.73 -16.24 2.47
CA LEU A 268 -18.06 -17.55 2.51
C LEU A 268 -17.03 -17.68 3.66
N MET A 269 -16.23 -16.63 3.90
CA MET A 269 -15.18 -16.60 4.94
C MET A 269 -15.72 -16.84 6.36
N PRO A 270 -16.93 -16.38 6.73
CA PRO A 270 -17.40 -16.60 8.09
C PRO A 270 -17.79 -18.03 8.44
N PHE A 271 -18.18 -18.85 7.48
CA PHE A 271 -18.73 -20.18 7.76
C PHE A 271 -17.71 -21.11 8.45
N PRO A 272 -16.46 -21.28 7.94
CA PRO A 272 -15.42 -22.01 8.66
C PRO A 272 -15.11 -21.42 10.04
N ALA A 273 -14.96 -20.09 10.12
CA ALA A 273 -14.61 -19.40 11.36
C ALA A 273 -15.70 -19.58 12.45
N GLN A 274 -16.98 -19.52 12.08
CA GLN A 274 -18.10 -19.75 12.99
C GLN A 274 -18.15 -21.21 13.46
N MET A 275 -17.91 -22.17 12.57
CA MET A 275 -17.89 -23.61 12.88
C MET A 275 -16.74 -23.95 13.85
N PHE A 276 -15.55 -23.39 13.61
CA PHE A 276 -14.41 -23.53 14.52
C PHE A 276 -14.66 -22.85 15.87
N ASN A 277 -15.04 -21.57 15.87
CA ASN A 277 -15.21 -20.78 17.10
C ASN A 277 -16.31 -21.35 18.00
N SER A 278 -17.46 -21.76 17.46
CA SER A 278 -18.55 -22.35 18.26
C SER A 278 -18.18 -23.73 18.84
N THR A 279 -17.41 -24.53 18.09
CA THR A 279 -16.86 -25.79 18.61
C THR A 279 -15.83 -25.53 19.72
N LEU A 280 -14.94 -24.56 19.51
CA LEU A 280 -13.91 -24.19 20.46
C LEU A 280 -14.50 -23.59 21.74
N GLU A 281 -15.55 -22.78 21.64
CA GLU A 281 -16.32 -22.25 22.78
C GLU A 281 -16.91 -23.40 23.61
N THR A 282 -17.67 -24.29 22.96
CA THR A 282 -18.36 -25.41 23.61
C THR A 282 -17.39 -26.36 24.33
N HIS A 283 -16.20 -26.57 23.77
CA HIS A 283 -15.20 -27.51 24.29
C HIS A 283 -13.95 -26.84 24.86
N TYR A 284 -14.00 -25.54 25.17
CA TYR A 284 -12.84 -24.73 25.52
C TYR A 284 -12.02 -25.34 26.67
N ALA A 285 -12.70 -25.80 27.74
CA ALA A 285 -12.05 -26.44 28.88
C ALA A 285 -11.26 -27.72 28.50
N THR A 286 -11.74 -28.49 27.52
CA THR A 286 -11.06 -29.71 27.06
C THR A 286 -9.85 -29.38 26.20
N VAL A 287 -9.99 -28.45 25.24
CA VAL A 287 -8.88 -27.99 24.40
C VAL A 287 -7.78 -27.34 25.23
N ARG A 288 -8.17 -26.49 26.20
CA ARG A 288 -7.28 -25.82 27.15
C ARG A 288 -6.43 -26.81 27.98
N ARG A 289 -7.02 -27.96 28.36
CA ARG A 289 -6.31 -29.04 29.06
C ARG A 289 -5.30 -29.76 28.16
N TRP A 290 -5.62 -30.02 26.89
CA TRP A 290 -4.69 -30.68 25.94
C TRP A 290 -3.36 -29.93 25.83
N PHE A 291 -3.42 -28.60 25.68
CA PHE A 291 -2.24 -27.74 25.56
C PHE A 291 -1.67 -27.31 26.93
N ARG A 292 -2.17 -27.86 28.05
CA ARG A 292 -1.81 -27.49 29.43
C ARG A 292 -1.81 -25.98 29.68
N LEU A 293 -2.71 -25.23 29.04
CA LEU A 293 -2.75 -23.76 29.13
C LEU A 293 -3.00 -23.28 30.56
N ASP A 294 -3.55 -24.13 31.44
CA ASP A 294 -3.66 -23.87 32.88
C ASP A 294 -2.31 -23.61 33.54
N THR A 295 -1.26 -24.36 33.20
CA THR A 295 0.08 -24.15 33.79
C THR A 295 0.73 -22.88 33.24
N LEU A 296 0.53 -22.58 31.96
CA LEU A 296 1.00 -21.35 31.33
C LEU A 296 0.26 -20.12 31.88
N GLN A 297 -1.05 -20.21 32.12
CA GLN A 297 -1.83 -19.12 32.70
C GLN A 297 -1.52 -18.94 34.20
N ALA A 298 -1.23 -20.01 34.94
CA ALA A 298 -0.75 -19.90 36.32
C ALA A 298 0.63 -19.22 36.40
N ALA A 299 1.54 -19.53 35.46
CA ALA A 299 2.83 -18.85 35.34
C ALA A 299 2.67 -17.37 34.93
N ALA A 300 1.84 -17.09 33.91
CA ALA A 300 1.52 -15.73 33.48
C ALA A 300 0.80 -14.92 34.56
N GLY A 301 -0.02 -15.57 35.40
CA GLY A 301 -0.72 -14.95 36.53
C GLY A 301 0.23 -14.46 37.62
N ARG A 302 1.37 -15.13 37.84
CA ARG A 302 2.45 -14.63 38.72
C ARG A 302 3.08 -13.34 38.19
N LEU A 303 3.04 -13.13 36.88
CA LEU A 303 3.45 -11.90 36.20
C LEU A 303 2.26 -10.95 35.92
N GLY A 304 1.04 -11.27 36.36
CA GLY A 304 -0.18 -10.54 36.00
C GLY A 304 -0.10 -9.05 36.36
N GLY A 305 0.39 -8.74 37.57
CA GLY A 305 0.59 -7.36 38.01
C GLY A 305 1.64 -6.56 37.21
N LEU A 306 2.54 -7.23 36.47
CA LEU A 306 3.40 -6.56 35.50
C LEU A 306 2.58 -6.15 34.27
N TRP A 307 1.83 -7.07 33.67
CA TRP A 307 1.04 -6.84 32.45
C TRP A 307 -0.15 -5.88 32.65
N ASP A 308 -0.69 -5.80 33.87
CA ASP A 308 -1.70 -4.79 34.25
C ASP A 308 -1.08 -3.40 34.56
N SER A 309 0.25 -3.26 34.53
CA SER A 309 0.96 -1.99 34.72
C SER A 309 1.25 -1.28 33.40
N ILE A 310 1.43 0.05 33.43
CA ILE A 310 1.80 0.83 32.24
C ILE A 310 3.14 0.39 31.62
N PHE A 311 4.06 -0.18 32.41
CA PHE A 311 5.31 -0.74 31.91
C PHE A 311 5.09 -2.08 31.19
N GLY A 312 4.22 -2.95 31.70
CA GLY A 312 3.87 -4.20 31.02
C GLY A 312 3.04 -3.99 29.76
N VAL A 313 2.18 -2.97 29.73
CA VAL A 313 1.52 -2.50 28.51
C VAL A 313 2.55 -2.00 27.50
N GLY A 314 3.49 -1.13 27.91
CA GLY A 314 4.55 -0.64 27.03
C GLY A 314 5.40 -1.78 26.46
N LEU A 315 5.79 -2.73 27.30
CA LEU A 315 6.48 -3.95 26.89
C LEU A 315 5.64 -4.80 25.93
N PHE A 316 4.33 -4.95 26.18
CA PHE A 316 3.43 -5.68 25.28
C PHE A 316 3.35 -5.03 23.90
N VAL A 317 3.24 -3.70 23.82
CA VAL A 317 3.24 -2.95 22.55
C VAL A 317 4.55 -3.14 21.79
N ILE A 318 5.70 -3.03 22.47
CA ILE A 318 7.01 -3.23 21.84
C ILE A 318 7.18 -4.68 21.36
N LEU A 319 6.82 -5.67 22.17
CA LEU A 319 6.85 -7.09 21.76
C LEU A 319 5.88 -7.36 20.60
N SER A 320 4.72 -6.71 20.58
CA SER A 320 3.75 -6.81 19.48
C SER A 320 4.30 -6.24 18.18
N ALA A 321 4.90 -5.05 18.24
CA ALA A 321 5.51 -4.40 17.09
C ALA A 321 6.73 -5.18 16.57
N LEU A 322 7.54 -5.77 17.45
CA LEU A 322 8.62 -6.69 17.08
C LEU A 322 8.08 -7.93 16.36
N ILE A 323 7.01 -8.56 16.88
CA ILE A 323 6.38 -9.73 16.25
C ILE A 323 5.79 -9.35 14.87
N TYR A 324 5.13 -8.20 14.74
CA TYR A 324 4.68 -7.67 13.44
C TYR A 324 5.86 -7.44 12.47
N ALA A 325 6.94 -6.83 12.94
CA ALA A 325 8.11 -6.52 12.11
C ALA A 325 8.77 -7.79 11.54
N LEU A 326 8.73 -8.92 12.26
CA LEU A 326 9.23 -10.22 11.79
C LEU A 326 8.49 -10.79 10.57
N LEU A 327 7.36 -10.20 10.14
CA LEU A 327 6.76 -10.53 8.85
C LEU A 327 7.62 -10.04 7.68
N ASP A 328 8.27 -8.89 7.81
CA ASP A 328 9.08 -8.28 6.76
C ASP A 328 10.40 -9.06 6.58
N PRO A 329 10.67 -9.65 5.39
CA PRO A 329 11.92 -10.37 5.15
C PRO A 329 13.15 -9.46 5.18
N SER A 330 12.97 -8.16 4.98
CA SER A 330 14.03 -7.16 4.95
C SER A 330 14.29 -6.49 6.32
N LEU A 331 13.77 -7.07 7.42
CA LEU A 331 14.01 -6.58 8.78
C LEU A 331 15.49 -6.74 9.19
N GLY A 332 16.24 -5.65 9.14
CA GLY A 332 17.59 -5.53 9.70
C GLY A 332 17.62 -5.11 11.17
N LEU A 333 18.77 -5.31 11.82
CA LEU A 333 19.11 -4.71 13.12
C LEU A 333 19.74 -3.32 12.92
N ASP A 334 19.03 -2.47 12.17
CA ASP A 334 19.48 -1.15 11.73
C ASP A 334 18.46 -0.06 12.06
N ALA A 335 18.74 1.18 11.63
CA ALA A 335 17.86 2.31 11.84
C ALA A 335 16.52 2.19 11.07
N ARG A 336 16.47 1.41 9.97
CA ARG A 336 15.27 1.12 9.19
C ARG A 336 14.35 0.16 9.94
N GLY A 337 14.88 -0.94 10.48
CA GLY A 337 14.17 -1.87 11.35
C GLY A 337 13.64 -1.17 12.59
N ALA A 338 14.45 -0.32 13.23
CA ALA A 338 14.01 0.50 14.35
C ALA A 338 12.85 1.45 13.98
N ALA A 339 12.94 2.15 12.84
CA ALA A 339 11.86 3.02 12.35
C ALA A 339 10.56 2.24 12.08
N THR A 340 10.67 1.05 11.47
CA THR A 340 9.53 0.15 11.21
C THR A 340 8.87 -0.31 12.51
N ILE A 341 9.65 -0.77 13.50
CA ILE A 341 9.13 -1.18 14.82
C ILE A 341 8.44 -0.02 15.54
N VAL A 342 9.01 1.20 15.48
CA VAL A 342 8.39 2.40 16.07
C VAL A 342 7.07 2.75 15.37
N GLY A 343 7.02 2.73 14.03
CA GLY A 343 5.80 3.00 13.28
C GLY A 343 4.69 1.98 13.56
N LEU A 344 5.03 0.69 13.63
CA LEU A 344 4.11 -0.38 14.02
C LEU A 344 3.59 -0.18 15.46
N ALA A 345 4.47 0.15 16.40
CA ALA A 345 4.08 0.41 17.79
C ALA A 345 3.11 1.60 17.91
N ILE A 346 3.35 2.69 17.17
CA ILE A 346 2.44 3.85 17.12
C ILE A 346 1.10 3.45 16.49
N GLY A 347 1.11 2.74 15.35
CA GLY A 347 -0.09 2.28 14.66
C GLY A 347 -0.96 1.36 15.52
N ILE A 348 -0.37 0.41 16.25
CA ILE A 348 -1.06 -0.47 17.21
C ILE A 348 -1.74 0.35 18.32
N VAL A 349 -1.01 1.30 18.93
CA VAL A 349 -1.53 2.13 20.03
C VAL A 349 -2.68 3.02 19.54
N LEU A 350 -2.50 3.72 18.42
CA LEU A 350 -3.51 4.61 17.86
C LEU A 350 -4.77 3.85 17.44
N THR A 351 -4.64 2.69 16.78
CA THR A 351 -5.79 1.83 16.42
C THR A 351 -6.53 1.36 17.66
N THR A 352 -5.81 0.91 18.69
CA THR A 352 -6.41 0.46 19.97
C THR A 352 -7.16 1.59 20.68
N VAL A 353 -6.58 2.80 20.70
CA VAL A 353 -7.20 4.00 21.29
C VAL A 353 -8.45 4.40 20.50
N MET A 354 -8.39 4.40 19.16
CA MET A 354 -9.53 4.76 18.31
C MET A 354 -10.69 3.77 18.45
N ALA A 355 -10.39 2.46 18.49
CA ALA A 355 -11.38 1.41 18.74
C ALA A 355 -12.06 1.56 20.11
N ALA A 356 -11.32 1.98 21.14
CA ALA A 356 -11.85 2.18 22.48
C ALA A 356 -12.45 3.57 22.73
N ALA A 357 -12.26 4.54 21.82
CA ALA A 357 -12.54 5.95 22.08
C ALA A 357 -14.01 6.23 22.50
N PRO A 358 -15.05 5.64 21.89
CA PRO A 358 -16.44 5.87 22.32
C PRO A 358 -16.69 5.42 23.77
N SER A 359 -16.26 4.22 24.12
CA SER A 359 -16.44 3.63 25.46
C SER A 359 -15.58 4.34 26.51
N LEU A 360 -14.36 4.77 26.14
CA LEU A 360 -13.48 5.56 27.00
C LEU A 360 -14.06 6.96 27.24
N PHE A 361 -14.63 7.60 26.22
CA PHE A 361 -15.28 8.90 26.35
C PHE A 361 -16.52 8.85 27.25
N ASP A 362 -17.34 7.80 27.12
CA ASP A 362 -18.46 7.53 28.02
C ASP A 362 -18.00 7.30 29.47
N ALA A 363 -16.99 6.45 29.68
CA ALA A 363 -16.40 6.20 31.00
C ALA A 363 -15.82 7.49 31.62
N LEU A 364 -15.14 8.33 30.84
CA LEU A 364 -14.60 9.61 31.31
C LEU A 364 -15.71 10.61 31.68
N ARG A 365 -16.79 10.68 30.90
CA ARG A 365 -17.97 11.53 31.18
C ARG A 365 -18.75 11.08 32.41
N THR A 366 -18.91 9.77 32.59
CA THR A 366 -19.66 9.17 33.70
C THR A 366 -18.81 8.93 34.96
N HIS A 367 -17.52 9.26 34.91
CA HIS A 367 -16.52 8.96 35.94
C HIS A 367 -16.39 7.45 36.27
N GLY A 368 -16.72 6.58 35.31
CA GLY A 368 -16.57 5.13 35.43
C GLY A 368 -15.10 4.70 35.43
N GLU A 369 -14.80 3.62 36.15
CA GLU A 369 -13.47 3.01 36.12
C GLU A 369 -13.18 2.35 34.76
N TRP A 370 -11.98 2.60 34.25
CA TRP A 370 -11.39 1.95 33.09
C TRP A 370 -9.97 1.50 33.43
N ARG A 371 -9.54 0.38 32.85
CA ARG A 371 -8.17 -0.16 32.99
C ARG A 371 -7.69 -0.68 31.65
N LEU A 372 -6.43 -0.41 31.32
CA LEU A 372 -5.81 -0.95 30.13
C LEU A 372 -5.30 -2.36 30.44
N ARG A 373 -5.60 -3.34 29.59
CA ARG A 373 -5.26 -4.74 29.82
C ARG A 373 -4.57 -5.34 28.60
N ALA A 374 -3.34 -5.80 28.81
CA ALA A 374 -2.61 -6.62 27.85
C ALA A 374 -2.90 -8.11 28.11
N LEU A 375 -3.08 -8.90 27.05
CA LEU A 375 -3.25 -10.35 27.15
C LEU A 375 -1.99 -11.05 26.62
N PRO A 376 -0.93 -11.26 27.43
CA PRO A 376 0.39 -11.70 26.94
C PRO A 376 0.37 -13.06 26.22
N ALA A 377 -0.59 -13.94 26.54
CA ALA A 377 -0.78 -15.20 25.82
C ALA A 377 -1.08 -15.00 24.31
N THR A 378 -1.61 -13.84 23.94
CA THR A 378 -1.92 -13.49 22.54
C THR A 378 -0.65 -13.22 21.72
N LEU A 379 0.46 -12.79 22.34
CA LEU A 379 1.77 -12.70 21.68
C LEU A 379 2.24 -14.07 21.14
N ILE A 380 1.91 -15.17 21.82
CA ILE A 380 2.25 -16.52 21.37
C ILE A 380 1.46 -16.88 20.10
N VAL A 381 0.18 -16.49 20.04
CA VAL A 381 -0.67 -16.68 18.85
C VAL A 381 -0.13 -15.86 17.68
N GLY A 382 0.17 -14.57 17.90
CA GLY A 382 0.80 -13.72 16.90
C GLY A 382 2.12 -14.29 16.37
N LEU A 383 2.99 -14.78 17.26
CA LEU A 383 4.26 -15.41 16.87
C LEU A 383 4.07 -16.69 16.03
N VAL A 384 3.03 -17.49 16.33
CA VAL A 384 2.68 -18.67 15.50
C VAL A 384 2.14 -18.25 14.14
N CYS A 385 1.30 -17.21 14.05
CA CYS A 385 0.83 -16.66 12.78
C CYS A 385 1.98 -16.13 11.91
N VAL A 386 2.94 -15.42 12.52
CA VAL A 386 4.19 -14.99 11.88
C VAL A 386 4.98 -16.19 11.38
N LEU A 387 5.23 -17.19 12.23
CA LEU A 387 5.99 -18.38 11.85
C LEU A 387 5.35 -19.12 10.67
N ILE A 388 4.03 -19.30 10.68
CA ILE A 388 3.30 -19.92 9.56
C ILE A 388 3.46 -19.09 8.28
N SER A 389 3.27 -17.77 8.36
CA SER A 389 3.42 -16.87 7.21
C SER A 389 4.83 -16.93 6.61
N ARG A 390 5.87 -16.93 7.46
CA ARG A 390 7.27 -17.07 7.05
C ARG A 390 7.58 -18.42 6.42
N LEU A 391 7.05 -19.52 6.96
CA LEU A 391 7.28 -20.87 6.44
C LEU A 391 6.52 -21.16 5.13
N THR A 392 5.38 -20.50 4.91
CA THR A 392 4.55 -20.67 3.70
C THR A 392 4.86 -19.67 2.59
N GLY A 393 5.73 -18.69 2.85
CA GLY A 393 5.97 -17.57 1.93
C GLY A 393 4.72 -16.70 1.71
N PHE A 394 3.80 -16.68 2.68
CA PHE A 394 2.62 -15.81 2.62
C PHE A 394 3.09 -14.38 2.90
N LEU A 395 3.22 -13.60 1.83
CA LEU A 395 3.82 -12.28 1.80
C LEU A 395 2.89 -11.27 1.08
N PRO A 396 2.49 -10.18 1.76
CA PRO A 396 2.77 -9.88 3.17
C PRO A 396 2.08 -10.88 4.12
N GLY A 397 2.54 -10.90 5.37
CA GLY A 397 2.18 -11.95 6.31
C GLY A 397 0.83 -11.79 7.01
N TYR A 398 0.18 -12.91 7.32
CA TYR A 398 -1.04 -12.94 8.12
C TYR A 398 -0.69 -12.96 9.60
N LEU A 399 -1.19 -11.98 10.37
CA LEU A 399 -1.00 -11.92 11.81
C LEU A 399 -2.34 -11.67 12.49
N TYR A 400 -2.81 -12.69 13.21
CA TYR A 400 -4.03 -12.62 14.01
C TYR A 400 -3.73 -12.72 15.50
N GLY A 401 -4.58 -12.12 16.30
CA GLY A 401 -4.61 -12.37 17.74
C GLY A 401 -3.45 -11.74 18.51
N ILE A 402 -3.18 -10.45 18.29
CA ILE A 402 -2.53 -9.60 19.30
C ILE A 402 -3.62 -8.72 19.92
N VAL A 403 -3.91 -8.91 21.21
CA VAL A 403 -5.03 -8.25 21.88
C VAL A 403 -4.54 -7.35 23.01
N LEU A 404 -4.50 -6.05 22.71
CA LEU A 404 -4.47 -4.96 23.68
C LEU A 404 -5.87 -4.34 23.73
N GLY A 405 -6.41 -4.07 24.92
CA GLY A 405 -7.75 -3.50 25.03
C GLY A 405 -8.03 -2.80 26.35
N PHE A 406 -9.06 -1.96 26.34
CA PHE A 406 -9.57 -1.29 27.54
C PHE A 406 -10.69 -2.14 28.15
N VAL A 407 -10.60 -2.36 29.46
CA VAL A 407 -11.64 -3.00 30.27
C VAL A 407 -12.36 -1.90 31.06
N PHE A 408 -13.69 -1.88 30.96
CA PHE A 408 -14.55 -0.91 31.63
C PHE A 408 -15.32 -1.59 32.76
N ALA A 409 -15.48 -0.92 33.90
CA ALA A 409 -16.20 -1.47 35.05
C ALA A 409 -17.74 -1.40 34.91
N ARG A 410 -18.25 -0.55 34.00
CA ARG A 410 -19.68 -0.43 33.70
C ARG A 410 -20.06 -1.41 32.60
N GLU A 411 -20.93 -2.37 32.90
CA GLU A 411 -21.61 -3.13 31.86
C GLU A 411 -22.57 -2.20 31.09
N LEU A 412 -22.32 -2.04 29.80
CA LEU A 412 -23.18 -1.29 28.88
C LEU A 412 -24.37 -2.16 28.50
N SER A 413 -25.58 -1.58 28.38
CA SER A 413 -26.71 -2.30 27.80
C SER A 413 -26.45 -2.65 26.33
N ARG A 414 -27.11 -3.68 25.78
CA ARG A 414 -26.90 -4.13 24.39
C ARG A 414 -27.09 -3.01 23.34
N ALA A 415 -27.99 -2.06 23.61
CA ALA A 415 -28.19 -0.89 22.76
C ALA A 415 -27.07 0.17 22.89
N GLU A 416 -26.54 0.39 24.10
CA GLU A 416 -25.34 1.23 24.30
C GLU A 416 -24.10 0.60 23.67
N GLN A 417 -23.90 -0.71 23.84
CA GLN A 417 -22.83 -1.48 23.17
C GLN A 417 -22.93 -1.34 21.64
N GLY A 418 -24.11 -1.53 21.07
CA GLY A 418 -24.33 -1.37 19.63
C GLY A 418 -23.93 0.02 19.14
N ARG A 419 -24.33 1.09 19.85
CA ARG A 419 -23.96 2.47 19.50
C ARG A 419 -22.47 2.75 19.66
N ALA A 420 -21.84 2.30 20.74
CA ALA A 420 -20.42 2.47 20.99
C ALA A 420 -19.58 1.75 19.92
N ASN A 421 -19.93 0.49 19.60
CA ASN A 421 -19.26 -0.31 18.58
C ASN A 421 -19.44 0.26 17.17
N GLY A 422 -20.64 0.75 16.83
CA GLY A 422 -20.90 1.41 15.55
C GLY A 422 -20.11 2.72 15.39
N LEU A 423 -20.00 3.52 16.45
CA LEU A 423 -19.16 4.72 16.44
C LEU A 423 -17.66 4.36 16.36
N ALA A 424 -17.22 3.31 17.05
CA ALA A 424 -15.83 2.83 16.99
C ALA A 424 -15.47 2.36 15.58
N ALA A 425 -16.34 1.58 14.93
CA ALA A 425 -16.15 1.14 13.56
C ALA A 425 -16.15 2.31 12.56
N ALA A 426 -17.04 3.30 12.73
CA ALA A 426 -17.03 4.50 11.91
C ALA A 426 -15.74 5.33 12.09
N LEU A 427 -15.24 5.46 13.33
CA LEU A 427 -13.98 6.13 13.64
C LEU A 427 -12.76 5.39 13.07
N LEU A 428 -12.71 4.05 13.16
CA LEU A 428 -11.66 3.23 12.58
C LEU A 428 -11.65 3.30 11.05
N LEU A 429 -12.82 3.26 10.42
CA LEU A 429 -12.97 3.41 8.97
C LEU A 429 -12.51 4.81 8.51
N ALA A 430 -12.93 5.87 9.20
CA ALA A 430 -12.50 7.23 8.91
C ALA A 430 -10.97 7.39 9.12
N MET A 431 -10.43 6.85 10.21
CA MET A 431 -8.99 6.85 10.49
C MET A 431 -8.19 6.12 9.41
N ALA A 432 -8.67 4.97 8.94
CA ALA A 432 -8.03 4.19 7.87
C ALA A 432 -8.02 4.98 6.56
N LEU A 433 -9.18 5.51 6.13
CA LEU A 433 -9.28 6.28 4.88
C LEU A 433 -8.51 7.59 4.92
N ILE A 434 -8.51 8.31 6.06
CA ILE A 434 -7.65 9.49 6.24
C ILE A 434 -6.19 9.08 6.15
N SER A 435 -5.77 7.98 6.80
CA SER A 435 -4.37 7.53 6.76
C SER A 435 -3.92 7.15 5.35
N TRP A 436 -4.82 6.57 4.54
CA TRP A 436 -4.60 6.26 3.13
C TRP A 436 -4.41 7.50 2.26
N LEU A 437 -5.25 8.54 2.47
CA LEU A 437 -5.10 9.82 1.79
C LEU A 437 -3.81 10.55 2.21
N LEU A 438 -3.39 10.44 3.48
CA LEU A 438 -2.13 11.01 3.97
C LEU A 438 -0.90 10.29 3.43
N LEU A 439 -0.96 8.98 3.15
CA LEU A 439 0.11 8.27 2.45
C LEU A 439 0.40 8.88 1.07
N ALA A 440 -0.61 9.40 0.37
CA ALA A 440 -0.41 10.09 -0.90
C ALA A 440 0.47 11.35 -0.78
N LEU A 441 0.38 12.07 0.35
CA LEU A 441 1.17 13.29 0.60
C LEU A 441 2.64 12.99 0.94
N ILE A 442 2.94 11.81 1.48
CA ILE A 442 4.32 11.36 1.74
C ILE A 442 4.98 10.82 0.45
N GLY A 443 4.18 10.40 -0.52
CA GLY A 443 4.65 9.84 -1.79
C GLY A 443 5.10 8.38 -1.71
N PRO A 444 5.38 7.73 -2.86
CA PRO A 444 5.68 6.31 -2.94
C PRO A 444 7.05 5.92 -2.38
N ASN A 445 8.00 6.88 -2.31
CA ASN A 445 9.37 6.67 -1.87
C ASN A 445 9.75 7.60 -0.68
N PRO A 446 9.19 7.41 0.52
CA PRO A 446 9.56 8.19 1.70
C PRO A 446 11.05 7.98 2.05
N THR A 447 11.83 9.05 2.22
CA THR A 447 13.24 8.96 2.66
C THR A 447 13.42 9.46 4.09
N GLY A 448 14.31 8.79 4.83
CA GLY A 448 14.67 9.13 6.20
C GLY A 448 13.77 8.53 7.29
N ILE A 449 14.26 8.62 8.53
CA ILE A 449 13.66 7.96 9.71
C ILE A 449 12.21 8.40 9.93
N LEU A 450 11.95 9.71 9.96
CA LEU A 450 10.63 10.24 10.29
C LEU A 450 9.58 9.89 9.23
N ALA A 451 9.95 9.99 7.94
CA ALA A 451 9.07 9.62 6.84
C ALA A 451 8.78 8.10 6.83
N THR A 452 9.78 7.27 7.13
CA THR A 452 9.60 5.82 7.30
C THR A 452 8.70 5.47 8.50
N VAL A 453 8.87 6.12 9.65
CA VAL A 453 7.98 5.96 10.82
C VAL A 453 6.55 6.38 10.48
N ALA A 454 6.38 7.53 9.80
CA ALA A 454 5.07 8.05 9.41
C ALA A 454 4.37 7.12 8.41
N ALA A 455 5.03 6.74 7.31
CA ALA A 455 4.49 5.83 6.32
C ALA A 455 4.13 4.47 6.94
N THR A 456 5.00 3.89 7.76
CA THR A 456 4.72 2.63 8.49
C THR A 456 3.52 2.78 9.43
N THR A 457 3.40 3.91 10.14
CA THR A 457 2.25 4.19 11.00
C THR A 457 0.97 4.25 10.18
N LEU A 458 0.91 5.06 9.12
CA LEU A 458 -0.29 5.24 8.29
C LEU A 458 -0.70 3.95 7.58
N SER A 459 0.25 3.17 7.05
CA SER A 459 -0.01 1.83 6.50
C SER A 459 -0.61 0.89 7.56
N THR A 460 -0.10 0.92 8.79
CA THR A 460 -0.64 0.14 9.92
C THR A 460 -2.07 0.58 10.26
N LEU A 461 -2.35 1.89 10.31
CA LEU A 461 -3.69 2.43 10.60
C LEU A 461 -4.71 2.07 9.52
N LEU A 462 -4.31 2.08 8.25
CA LEU A 462 -5.14 1.67 7.13
C LEU A 462 -5.49 0.18 7.20
N VAL A 463 -4.47 -0.69 7.29
CA VAL A 463 -4.66 -2.15 7.30
C VAL A 463 -5.46 -2.57 8.53
N ALA A 464 -4.97 -2.24 9.74
CA ALA A 464 -5.62 -2.65 10.98
C ALA A 464 -7.01 -2.01 11.15
N GLY A 465 -7.22 -0.79 10.64
CA GLY A 465 -8.52 -0.12 10.67
C GLY A 465 -9.55 -0.79 9.76
N LEU A 466 -9.20 -1.12 8.51
CA LEU A 466 -10.10 -1.84 7.60
C LEU A 466 -10.37 -3.27 8.08
N GLU A 467 -9.35 -4.00 8.53
CA GLU A 467 -9.52 -5.35 9.11
C GLU A 467 -10.44 -5.35 10.34
N ALA A 468 -10.23 -4.41 11.27
CA ALA A 468 -11.07 -4.29 12.46
C ALA A 468 -12.54 -3.96 12.13
N VAL A 469 -12.78 -3.18 11.07
CA VAL A 469 -14.14 -2.89 10.59
C VAL A 469 -14.75 -4.12 9.92
N VAL A 470 -14.07 -4.74 8.95
CA VAL A 470 -14.60 -5.89 8.19
C VAL A 470 -14.85 -7.08 9.09
N PHE A 471 -13.85 -7.52 9.85
CA PHE A 471 -13.97 -8.71 10.69
C PHE A 471 -14.70 -8.42 12.00
N GLY A 472 -14.51 -7.25 12.60
CA GLY A 472 -15.18 -6.87 13.84
C GLY A 472 -16.67 -6.58 13.69
N LEU A 473 -17.14 -6.15 12.51
CA LEU A 473 -18.57 -5.98 12.23
C LEU A 473 -19.28 -7.25 11.78
N LEU A 474 -18.60 -8.39 11.60
CA LEU A 474 -19.30 -9.64 11.31
C LEU A 474 -20.33 -9.94 12.42
N PRO A 475 -21.56 -10.38 12.10
CA PRO A 475 -22.69 -10.36 13.03
C PRO A 475 -22.73 -11.58 13.97
N PHE A 476 -21.56 -12.01 14.45
CA PHE A 476 -21.43 -13.16 15.35
C PHE A 476 -21.42 -12.74 16.81
N ARG A 477 -21.97 -13.62 17.64
CA ARG A 477 -21.83 -13.58 19.09
C ARG A 477 -20.35 -13.35 19.45
N PHE A 478 -20.10 -12.49 20.45
CA PHE A 478 -18.79 -11.98 20.88
C PHE A 478 -18.10 -10.93 19.98
N LEU A 479 -18.54 -10.70 18.74
CA LEU A 479 -17.97 -9.64 17.91
C LEU A 479 -18.70 -8.29 18.12
N PRO A 480 -17.99 -7.15 17.97
CA PRO A 480 -18.59 -5.81 18.05
C PRO A 480 -19.81 -5.59 17.16
N GLY A 481 -19.88 -6.29 16.02
CA GLY A 481 -20.97 -6.23 15.05
C GLY A 481 -22.31 -6.77 15.53
N GLU A 482 -22.37 -7.73 16.47
CA GLU A 482 -23.65 -8.36 16.85
C GLU A 482 -24.62 -7.39 17.58
N PRO A 483 -24.20 -6.63 18.61
CA PRO A 483 -25.10 -5.67 19.26
C PRO A 483 -25.54 -4.55 18.32
N LEU A 484 -24.68 -4.18 17.36
CA LEU A 484 -24.97 -3.19 16.33
C LEU A 484 -25.98 -3.72 15.31
N HIS A 485 -25.79 -4.93 14.78
CA HIS A 485 -26.75 -5.60 13.89
C HIS A 485 -28.11 -5.82 14.58
N ALA A 486 -28.11 -6.22 15.85
CA ALA A 486 -29.34 -6.41 16.63
C ALA A 486 -30.17 -5.11 16.79
N THR A 487 -29.51 -3.95 16.84
CA THR A 487 -30.15 -2.66 17.15
C THR A 487 -30.38 -1.77 15.91
N HIS A 488 -29.42 -1.75 14.97
CA HIS A 488 -29.35 -0.78 13.86
C HIS A 488 -28.86 -1.44 12.56
N ARG A 489 -29.60 -2.45 12.05
CA ARG A 489 -29.26 -3.25 10.86
C ARG A 489 -28.80 -2.46 9.63
N LEU A 490 -29.44 -1.34 9.30
CA LEU A 490 -29.06 -0.54 8.12
C LEU A 490 -27.70 0.15 8.29
N PHE A 491 -27.43 0.69 9.49
CA PHE A 491 -26.14 1.33 9.78
C PHE A 491 -25.01 0.30 9.91
N TRP A 492 -25.31 -0.85 10.50
CA TRP A 492 -24.43 -2.03 10.47
C TRP A 492 -24.07 -2.44 9.03
N ALA A 493 -25.08 -2.63 8.17
CA ALA A 493 -24.87 -3.07 6.79
C ALA A 493 -24.07 -2.04 5.98
N ALA A 494 -24.37 -0.74 6.15
CA ALA A 494 -23.61 0.32 5.50
C ALA A 494 -22.12 0.31 5.89
N LEU A 495 -21.81 0.25 7.19
CA LEU A 495 -20.42 0.20 7.66
C LEU A 495 -19.69 -1.07 7.21
N LEU A 496 -20.36 -2.23 7.25
CA LEU A 496 -19.76 -3.49 6.80
C LEU A 496 -19.54 -3.50 5.28
N LEU A 497 -20.50 -3.02 4.48
CA LEU A 497 -20.37 -2.95 3.01
C LEU A 497 -19.30 -1.95 2.57
N ILE A 498 -19.24 -0.76 3.18
CA ILE A 498 -18.20 0.23 2.87
C ILE A 498 -16.83 -0.29 3.32
N GLY A 499 -16.72 -0.81 4.54
CA GLY A 499 -15.48 -1.39 5.05
C GLY A 499 -14.98 -2.55 4.19
N ALA A 500 -15.87 -3.47 3.79
CA ALA A 500 -15.53 -4.58 2.90
C ALA A 500 -15.14 -4.07 1.52
N PHE A 501 -15.89 -3.15 0.92
CA PHE A 501 -15.53 -2.55 -0.36
C PHE A 501 -14.13 -1.92 -0.30
N CYS A 502 -13.84 -1.07 0.70
CA CYS A 502 -12.52 -0.47 0.87
C CYS A 502 -11.43 -1.52 1.11
N PHE A 503 -11.66 -2.54 1.93
CA PHE A 503 -10.71 -3.64 2.13
C PHE A 503 -10.40 -4.38 0.82
N PHE A 504 -11.42 -4.76 0.05
CA PHE A 504 -11.22 -5.52 -1.18
C PHE A 504 -10.67 -4.68 -2.34
N HIS A 505 -11.10 -3.42 -2.46
CA HIS A 505 -10.73 -2.53 -3.54
C HIS A 505 -9.39 -1.79 -3.32
N ILE A 506 -9.01 -1.53 -2.06
CA ILE A 506 -7.71 -0.95 -1.71
C ILE A 506 -6.69 -2.06 -1.44
N LEU A 507 -6.95 -2.96 -0.49
CA LEU A 507 -5.93 -3.92 -0.04
C LEU A 507 -5.86 -5.20 -0.89
N ILE A 508 -6.98 -5.76 -1.36
CA ILE A 508 -6.97 -7.08 -2.03
C ILE A 508 -6.93 -7.00 -3.56
N ASN A 509 -7.06 -5.80 -4.14
CA ASN A 509 -7.22 -5.57 -5.57
C ASN A 509 -6.14 -6.27 -6.42
N PRO A 510 -6.50 -7.15 -7.38
CA PRO A 510 -5.53 -7.90 -8.18
C PRO A 510 -4.68 -7.03 -9.11
N ALA A 511 -5.02 -5.76 -9.34
CA ALA A 511 -4.22 -4.84 -10.14
C ALA A 511 -3.10 -4.14 -9.33
N SER A 512 -3.28 -3.88 -8.03
CA SER A 512 -2.35 -3.04 -7.25
C SER A 512 -2.25 -3.31 -5.75
N GLY A 513 -3.06 -4.21 -5.20
CA GLY A 513 -3.07 -4.53 -3.77
C GLY A 513 -2.07 -5.61 -3.35
N TYR A 514 -2.23 -6.05 -2.11
CA TYR A 514 -1.55 -7.13 -1.39
C TYR A 514 -1.38 -8.44 -2.20
N LEU A 515 -2.25 -8.66 -3.20
CA LEU A 515 -2.30 -9.87 -4.03
C LEU A 515 -1.93 -9.65 -5.51
N SER A 516 -1.60 -8.43 -5.94
CA SER A 516 -1.43 -8.13 -7.38
C SER A 516 -0.15 -8.73 -7.98
N SER A 517 0.95 -8.76 -7.22
CA SER A 517 2.21 -9.29 -7.74
C SER A 517 2.24 -10.82 -7.65
N SER A 518 2.19 -11.47 -8.82
CA SER A 518 2.38 -12.92 -8.97
C SER A 518 3.75 -13.42 -8.45
N ALA A 519 4.69 -12.51 -8.21
CA ALA A 519 6.03 -12.78 -7.70
C ALA A 519 6.14 -12.96 -6.18
N ARG A 520 5.14 -12.52 -5.38
CA ARG A 520 5.27 -12.47 -3.90
C ARG A 520 4.41 -13.46 -3.12
N THR A 521 3.18 -13.78 -3.57
CA THR A 521 2.38 -14.89 -3.02
C THR A 521 1.60 -15.58 -4.14
N PRO A 522 1.80 -16.89 -4.40
CA PRO A 522 0.96 -17.62 -5.34
C PRO A 522 -0.51 -17.63 -4.88
N LEU A 523 -1.45 -17.37 -5.80
CA LEU A 523 -2.90 -17.54 -5.56
C LEU A 523 -3.22 -18.93 -4.97
N PHE A 524 -2.47 -19.94 -5.39
CA PHE A 524 -2.51 -21.29 -4.86
C PHE A 524 -2.29 -21.35 -3.33
N THR A 525 -1.33 -20.59 -2.78
CA THR A 525 -1.04 -20.57 -1.34
C THR A 525 -2.23 -20.03 -0.54
N ILE A 526 -2.89 -18.99 -1.05
CA ILE A 526 -4.07 -18.35 -0.44
C ILE A 526 -5.24 -19.33 -0.41
N VAL A 527 -5.54 -19.95 -1.57
CA VAL A 527 -6.59 -20.96 -1.71
C VAL A 527 -6.27 -22.18 -0.84
N ALA A 528 -5.03 -22.65 -0.82
CA ALA A 528 -4.60 -23.79 0.00
C ALA A 528 -4.75 -23.50 1.50
N LEU A 529 -4.35 -22.32 1.98
CA LEU A 529 -4.54 -21.92 3.38
C LEU A 529 -6.01 -21.80 3.76
N PHE A 530 -6.84 -21.20 2.89
CA PHE A 530 -8.28 -21.06 3.13
C PHE A 530 -8.99 -22.42 3.14
N VAL A 531 -8.67 -23.30 2.19
CA VAL A 531 -9.19 -24.68 2.14
C VAL A 531 -8.69 -25.49 3.33
N ALA A 532 -7.41 -25.38 3.71
CA ALA A 532 -6.86 -26.06 4.88
C ALA A 532 -7.57 -25.60 6.18
N PHE A 533 -7.79 -24.29 6.35
CA PHE A 533 -8.56 -23.76 7.48
C PHE A 533 -10.01 -24.25 7.47
N GLY A 534 -10.66 -24.31 6.31
CA GLY A 534 -11.99 -24.90 6.13
C GLY A 534 -12.06 -26.37 6.54
N VAL A 535 -11.13 -27.19 6.04
CA VAL A 535 -11.02 -28.61 6.37
C VAL A 535 -10.70 -28.81 7.85
N LEU A 536 -9.79 -28.03 8.43
CA LEU A 536 -9.47 -28.10 9.87
C LEU A 536 -10.67 -27.74 10.73
N SER A 537 -11.43 -26.71 10.34
CA SER A 537 -12.65 -26.26 11.05
C SER A 537 -13.73 -27.36 11.04
N VAL A 538 -13.95 -27.98 9.88
CA VAL A 538 -14.91 -29.10 9.73
C VAL A 538 -14.42 -30.35 10.47
N ALA A 539 -13.14 -30.70 10.39
CA ALA A 539 -12.56 -31.86 11.06
C ALA A 539 -12.57 -31.72 12.59
N PHE A 540 -12.27 -30.52 13.10
CA PHE A 540 -12.30 -30.19 14.53
C PHE A 540 -13.72 -30.30 15.10
N TRP A 541 -14.71 -29.76 14.37
CA TRP A 541 -16.13 -29.96 14.69
C TRP A 541 -16.54 -31.43 14.63
N ALA A 542 -16.14 -32.16 13.58
CA ALA A 542 -16.50 -33.57 13.40
C ALA A 542 -15.91 -34.46 14.50
N TYR A 543 -14.68 -34.18 14.94
CA TYR A 543 -14.03 -34.84 16.06
C TYR A 543 -14.85 -34.72 17.34
N PHE A 544 -15.27 -33.49 17.69
CA PHE A 544 -16.06 -33.26 18.90
C PHE A 544 -17.50 -33.76 18.79
N ARG A 545 -18.11 -33.69 17.60
CA ARG A 545 -19.43 -34.27 17.32
C ARG A 545 -19.45 -35.80 17.45
N ASN A 546 -18.35 -36.46 17.10
CA ASN A 546 -18.24 -37.92 17.12
C ASN A 546 -17.64 -38.45 18.44
N LYS A 547 -17.26 -37.58 19.38
CA LYS A 547 -16.86 -38.01 20.73
C LYS A 547 -18.11 -38.45 21.52
N PRO A 548 -18.11 -39.64 22.15
CA PRO A 548 -19.10 -39.96 23.16
C PRO A 548 -18.99 -38.96 24.32
N ALA A 549 -20.11 -38.62 24.95
CA ALA A 549 -20.13 -37.72 26.08
C ALA A 549 -19.28 -38.31 27.23
N GLU A 550 -18.18 -37.63 27.57
CA GLU A 550 -17.41 -37.89 28.80
C GLU A 550 -18.29 -37.47 29.98
N GLY A 551 -18.89 -38.45 30.67
CA GLY A 551 -19.80 -38.26 31.81
C GLY A 551 -19.10 -38.08 33.14
#